data_AF-A0A1X1YAN0-F1
#
_entry.id   AF-A0A1X1YAN0-F1
#
_cell.length_a   1.000
_cell.length_b   1.000
_cell.length_c   1.000
_cell.angle_alpha   90.00
_cell.angle_beta   90.00
_cell.angle_gamma   90.00
#
_symmetry.space_group_name_H-M   'P 1'
#
loop_
_entity.id
_entity.type
_entity.pdbx_description
1 polymer ?
#
loop_
_entity_poly.entity_id
_entity_poly.type
_entity_poly.pdbx_seq_one_letter_code
_entity_poly.pdbx_strand_id
1 'polypeptide(L)'
;MSSEQIGLDLWPREHDLPPRWDGLAVQWGDWRPPLEVFVCPPPRAPQCCTRCGDTRPPAMNVGRIWTDPATAPPAISRARLLAGRQLVGVMTAFRCPHCGHDTVLGPDGELWDLDATDYTDDGSWNNAVDKR
;
A
#
# COMPACT_ATOMS: atom_id res chain seq x y z
N MET A 1 3.69 -31.94 -25.14
CA MET A 1 3.31 -31.68 -23.75
C MET A 1 3.13 -30.18 -23.63
N SER A 2 1.90 -29.71 -23.75
CA SER A 2 1.57 -28.29 -23.71
C SER A 2 1.63 -27.83 -22.25
N SER A 3 2.58 -26.95 -21.93
CA SER A 3 2.61 -26.27 -20.64
C SER A 3 1.50 -25.23 -20.63
N GLU A 4 0.43 -25.49 -19.89
CA GLU A 4 -0.64 -24.54 -19.63
C GLU A 4 -0.03 -23.30 -18.95
N GLN A 5 -0.07 -22.17 -19.65
CA GLN A 5 0.06 -20.86 -19.04
C GLN A 5 -1.13 -20.70 -18.10
N ILE A 6 -0.89 -20.91 -16.80
CA ILE A 6 -1.82 -20.49 -15.74
C ILE A 6 -1.81 -18.96 -15.79
N GLY A 7 -2.72 -18.41 -16.59
CA GLY A 7 -3.06 -16.99 -16.55
C GLY A 7 -3.59 -16.71 -15.15
N LEU A 8 -2.76 -16.09 -14.33
CA LEU A 8 -3.26 -15.35 -13.17
C LEU A 8 -4.19 -14.30 -13.77
N ASP A 9 -5.50 -14.43 -13.54
CA ASP A 9 -6.46 -13.33 -13.72
C ASP A 9 -6.09 -12.24 -12.71
N LEU A 10 -4.99 -11.55 -12.98
CA LEU A 10 -4.60 -10.32 -12.32
C LEU A 10 -5.75 -9.37 -12.59
N TRP A 11 -6.48 -9.00 -11.54
CA TRP A 11 -7.50 -7.96 -11.63
C TRP A 11 -7.00 -6.80 -12.49
N PRO A 12 -7.84 -6.22 -13.37
CA PRO A 12 -7.43 -5.07 -14.16
C PRO A 12 -7.05 -3.94 -13.20
N ARG A 13 -5.74 -3.73 -13.05
CA ARG A 13 -5.15 -2.69 -12.22
C ARG A 13 -4.16 -1.90 -13.09
N GLU A 14 -4.33 -0.59 -13.12
CA GLU A 14 -3.48 0.30 -13.92
C GLU A 14 -2.08 0.40 -13.29
N HIS A 15 -2.04 0.40 -11.96
CA HIS A 15 -0.82 0.38 -11.15
C HIS A 15 -0.74 -0.89 -10.29
N ASP A 16 0.48 -1.35 -9.98
CA ASP A 16 0.66 -2.53 -9.12
C ASP A 16 0.27 -2.27 -7.66
N LEU A 17 0.46 -1.03 -7.20
CA LEU A 17 0.02 -0.50 -5.91
C LEU A 17 -0.44 0.96 -6.10
N PRO A 18 -1.27 1.52 -5.20
CA PRO A 18 -1.80 2.87 -5.35
C PRO A 18 -0.70 3.91 -5.54
N PRO A 19 -0.66 4.66 -6.66
CA PRO A 19 0.38 5.65 -6.90
C PRO A 19 0.23 6.88 -5.99
N ARG A 20 -0.95 7.04 -5.37
CA ARG A 20 -1.29 8.12 -4.45
C ARG A 20 -1.99 7.60 -3.21
N TRP A 21 -1.86 8.36 -2.13
CA TRP A 21 -2.53 8.13 -0.86
C TRP A 21 -3.02 9.46 -0.32
N ASP A 22 -4.34 9.63 -0.21
CA ASP A 22 -5.00 10.89 0.15
C ASP A 22 -4.47 12.08 -0.70
N GLY A 23 -4.28 11.82 -1.99
CA GLY A 23 -3.79 12.78 -2.99
C GLY A 23 -2.28 12.98 -3.02
N LEU A 24 -1.55 12.49 -2.01
CA LEU A 24 -0.09 12.60 -1.94
C LEU A 24 0.58 11.46 -2.70
N ALA A 25 1.70 11.76 -3.37
CA ALA A 25 2.40 10.77 -4.17
C ALA A 25 3.05 9.69 -3.29
N VAL A 26 2.89 8.43 -3.66
CA VAL A 26 3.52 7.29 -3.01
C VAL A 26 4.64 6.75 -3.88
N GLN A 27 5.82 6.57 -3.29
CA GLN A 27 6.91 5.84 -3.90
C GLN A 27 7.04 4.47 -3.24
N TRP A 28 6.64 3.44 -3.97
CA TRP A 28 6.81 2.05 -3.56
C TRP A 28 8.22 1.54 -3.87
N GLY A 29 8.68 0.59 -3.06
CA GLY A 29 9.89 -0.19 -3.32
C GLY A 29 9.58 -1.45 -4.12
N ASP A 30 10.41 -2.46 -3.92
CA ASP A 30 10.17 -3.79 -4.48
C ASP A 30 9.42 -4.67 -3.47
N TRP A 31 8.63 -5.60 -3.99
CA TRP A 31 8.11 -6.71 -3.20
C TRP A 31 9.25 -7.55 -2.65
N ARG A 32 9.20 -7.83 -1.35
CA ARG A 32 10.13 -8.68 -0.62
C ARG A 32 9.37 -9.83 0.03
N PRO A 33 10.02 -10.99 0.23
CA PRO A 33 9.45 -12.01 1.09
C PRO A 33 9.21 -11.43 2.49
N PRO A 34 8.26 -11.98 3.25
CA PRO A 34 7.99 -11.53 4.60
C PRO A 34 9.29 -11.57 5.41
N LEU A 35 9.56 -10.48 6.11
CA LEU A 35 10.66 -10.45 7.06
C LEU A 35 10.31 -11.39 8.22
N GLU A 36 11.29 -12.11 8.76
CA GLU A 36 11.12 -12.88 10.01
C GLU A 36 10.86 -11.96 11.24
N VAL A 37 10.77 -10.65 11.02
CA VAL A 37 10.61 -9.61 12.04
C VAL A 37 9.13 -9.22 12.12
N PHE A 38 8.50 -9.57 13.24
CA PHE A 38 7.14 -9.17 13.57
C PHE A 38 7.07 -7.64 13.76
N VAL A 39 6.28 -6.95 12.94
CA VAL A 39 5.90 -5.54 13.18
C VAL A 39 4.92 -5.54 14.36
N CYS A 40 5.33 -4.92 15.46
CA CYS A 40 4.54 -4.89 16.70
C CYS A 40 3.34 -3.94 16.61
N PRO A 41 2.19 -4.30 17.24
CA PRO A 41 2.01 -5.46 18.11
C PRO A 41 1.73 -6.77 17.33
N PRO A 42 2.09 -7.93 17.91
CA PRO A 42 1.82 -9.22 17.29
C PRO A 42 0.30 -9.40 17.04
N PRO A 43 -0.11 -9.90 15.87
CA PRO A 43 -1.52 -10.15 15.58
C PRO A 43 -2.08 -11.21 16.52
N ARG A 44 -3.30 -10.99 17.01
CA ARG A 44 -3.99 -11.87 17.98
C ARG A 44 -4.59 -13.14 17.34
N ALA A 45 -4.52 -13.27 16.02
CA ALA A 45 -5.07 -14.39 15.25
C ALA A 45 -4.11 -14.76 14.10
N PRO A 46 -4.13 -16.01 13.59
CA PRO A 46 -3.34 -16.37 12.42
C PRO A 46 -3.69 -15.41 11.27
N GLN A 47 -2.66 -14.81 10.68
CA GLN A 47 -2.79 -13.88 9.55
C GLN A 47 -3.18 -14.68 8.30
N CYS A 48 -4.43 -15.16 8.24
CA CYS A 48 -4.97 -15.67 6.99
C CYS A 48 -5.46 -14.51 6.14
N CYS A 49 -5.36 -14.66 4.81
CA CYS A 49 -5.92 -13.70 3.89
C CYS A 49 -7.44 -13.59 4.11
N THR A 50 -7.96 -12.38 4.33
CA THR A 50 -9.39 -12.12 4.54
C THR A 50 -10.25 -12.47 3.31
N ARG A 51 -9.65 -12.52 2.12
CA ARG A 51 -10.34 -12.86 0.87
C ARG A 51 -10.38 -14.35 0.56
N CYS A 52 -9.26 -15.07 0.71
CA CYS A 52 -9.14 -16.47 0.26
C CYS A 52 -8.79 -17.46 1.38
N GLY A 53 -8.48 -16.99 2.59
CA GLY A 53 -8.15 -17.83 3.74
C GLY A 53 -6.75 -18.43 3.75
N ASP A 54 -5.89 -18.14 2.76
CA ASP A 54 -4.51 -18.64 2.74
C ASP A 54 -3.73 -18.15 3.98
N THR A 55 -2.99 -19.05 4.61
CA THR A 55 -2.19 -18.84 5.83
C THR A 55 -0.72 -18.58 5.54
N ARG A 56 -0.27 -18.68 4.29
CA ARG A 56 1.09 -18.36 3.89
C ARG A 56 1.38 -16.88 4.19
N PRO A 57 2.56 -16.56 4.75
CA PRO A 57 2.88 -15.18 5.09
C PRO A 57 2.87 -14.28 3.83
N PRO A 58 2.32 -13.06 3.92
CA PRO A 58 2.21 -12.17 2.76
C PRO A 58 3.58 -11.61 2.34
N ALA A 59 3.74 -11.33 1.04
CA ALA A 59 4.86 -10.53 0.56
C ALA A 59 4.69 -9.08 1.01
N MET A 60 5.80 -8.36 1.24
CA MET A 60 5.78 -7.00 1.78
C MET A 60 6.39 -6.00 0.81
N ASN A 61 5.84 -4.79 0.74
CA ASN A 61 6.42 -3.65 0.01
C ASN A 61 6.31 -2.37 0.85
N VAL A 62 7.38 -1.58 0.90
CA VAL A 62 7.43 -0.33 1.69
C VAL A 62 7.14 0.86 0.78
N GLY A 63 6.10 1.62 1.14
CA GLY A 63 5.71 2.85 0.48
C GLY A 63 6.17 4.08 1.25
N ARG A 64 6.65 5.10 0.54
CA ARG A 64 7.00 6.41 1.10
C ARG A 64 6.05 7.46 0.56
N ILE A 65 5.34 8.16 1.44
CA ILE A 65 4.45 9.26 1.06
C ILE A 65 5.24 10.56 1.01
N TRP A 66 5.18 11.24 -0.13
CA TRP A 66 5.87 12.49 -0.36
C TRP A 66 4.88 13.63 -0.55
N THR A 67 5.15 14.76 0.09
CA THR A 67 4.52 16.06 -0.23
C THR A 67 5.47 16.90 -1.07
N ASP A 68 4.91 17.73 -1.95
CA ASP A 68 5.63 18.74 -2.71
C ASP A 68 5.31 20.15 -2.16
N PRO A 69 6.08 21.20 -2.49
CA PRO A 69 5.79 22.55 -2.02
C PRO A 69 4.42 23.11 -2.44
N ALA A 70 3.73 22.53 -3.42
CA ALA A 70 2.38 22.94 -3.80
C ALA A 70 1.30 22.32 -2.89
N THR A 71 1.59 21.18 -2.27
CA THR A 71 0.70 20.42 -1.38
C THR A 71 1.15 20.45 0.09
N ALA A 72 2.33 21.01 0.39
CA ALA A 72 2.88 21.05 1.73
C ALA A 72 2.11 22.03 2.65
N PRO A 73 1.74 21.62 3.88
CA PRO A 73 1.17 22.52 4.87
C PRO A 73 2.09 23.72 5.15
N PRO A 74 1.54 24.94 5.41
CA PRO A 74 2.33 26.17 5.60
C PRO A 74 3.39 26.10 6.73
N ALA A 75 3.20 25.17 7.68
CA ALA A 75 4.12 24.94 8.80
C ALA A 75 5.42 24.21 8.41
N ILE A 76 5.48 23.62 7.23
CA ILE A 76 6.70 23.03 6.67
C ILE A 76 7.50 24.15 6.02
N SER A 77 8.59 24.59 6.67
CA SER A 77 9.48 25.56 6.04
C SER A 77 10.10 24.97 4.77
N ARG A 78 10.19 25.79 3.71
CA ARG A 78 10.86 25.40 2.44
C ARG A 78 12.27 24.82 2.64
N ALA A 79 12.92 25.13 3.76
CA ALA A 79 14.23 24.64 4.16
C ALA A 79 14.28 23.15 4.54
N ARG A 80 13.14 22.49 4.78
CA ARG A 80 13.06 21.04 5.10
C ARG A 80 12.75 20.15 3.88
N LEU A 81 12.59 20.74 2.70
CA LEU A 81 12.35 20.00 1.46
C LEU A 81 13.66 19.40 0.94
N LEU A 82 13.81 18.07 1.02
CA LEU A 82 14.88 17.34 0.34
C LEU A 82 14.57 17.29 -1.16
N ALA A 83 15.41 17.92 -1.98
CA ALA A 83 15.21 17.99 -3.44
C ALA A 83 13.81 18.49 -3.88
N GLY A 84 13.18 19.36 -3.06
CA GLY A 84 11.84 19.88 -3.36
C GLY A 84 10.68 18.97 -2.97
N ARG A 85 10.89 17.93 -2.16
CA ARG A 85 9.82 17.11 -1.55
C ARG A 85 10.11 16.83 -0.07
N GLN A 86 9.08 16.56 0.72
CA GLN A 86 9.24 16.09 2.11
C GLN A 86 8.57 14.73 2.30
N LEU A 87 9.27 13.81 2.97
CA LEU A 87 8.69 12.56 3.44
C LEU A 87 7.72 12.87 4.58
N VAL A 88 6.45 12.48 4.42
CA VAL A 88 5.40 12.74 5.43
C VAL A 88 4.87 11.47 6.07
N GLY A 89 5.12 10.30 5.47
CA GLY A 89 4.68 9.03 6.02
C GLY A 89 5.40 7.84 5.37
N VAL A 90 5.39 6.73 6.09
CA VAL A 90 5.82 5.42 5.58
C VAL A 90 4.65 4.46 5.80
N MET A 91 4.39 3.63 4.79
CA MET A 91 3.35 2.60 4.82
C MET A 91 3.94 1.26 4.39
N THR A 92 3.25 0.18 4.73
CA THR A 92 3.64 -1.18 4.32
C THR A 92 2.47 -1.87 3.65
N ALA A 93 2.64 -2.25 2.39
CA ALA A 93 1.70 -3.11 1.68
C ALA A 93 2.01 -4.58 1.94
N PHE A 94 0.97 -5.39 2.01
CA PHE A 94 1.00 -6.84 2.22
C PHE A 94 0.22 -7.52 1.11
N ARG A 95 0.86 -8.43 0.36
CA ARG A 95 0.23 -9.16 -0.74
C ARG A 95 0.05 -10.63 -0.40
N CYS A 96 -1.18 -11.12 -0.53
CA CYS A 96 -1.45 -12.55 -0.44
C CYS A 96 -0.79 -13.29 -1.62
N PRO A 97 0.05 -14.31 -1.38
CA PRO A 97 0.73 -15.04 -2.45
C PRO A 97 -0.19 -15.95 -3.27
N HIS A 98 -1.45 -16.12 -2.86
CA HIS A 98 -2.44 -16.97 -3.53
C HIS A 98 -3.38 -16.18 -4.42
N CYS A 99 -4.15 -15.25 -3.84
CA CYS A 99 -5.13 -14.49 -4.58
C CYS A 99 -4.64 -13.10 -5.03
N GLY A 100 -3.42 -12.70 -4.66
CA GLY A 100 -2.86 -11.40 -5.01
C GLY A 100 -3.52 -10.21 -4.32
N HIS A 101 -4.43 -10.45 -3.37
CA HIS A 101 -5.10 -9.39 -2.62
C HIS A 101 -4.12 -8.62 -1.74
N ASP A 102 -4.24 -7.29 -1.77
CA ASP A 102 -3.35 -6.37 -1.07
C ASP A 102 -4.07 -5.69 0.11
N THR A 103 -3.36 -5.56 1.22
CA THR A 103 -3.72 -4.67 2.33
C THR A 103 -2.57 -3.71 2.61
N VAL A 104 -2.86 -2.53 3.16
CA VAL A 104 -1.84 -1.51 3.46
C VAL A 104 -1.95 -1.07 4.91
N LEU A 105 -0.85 -1.19 5.67
CA LEU A 105 -0.70 -0.53 6.96
C LEU A 105 -0.24 0.90 6.73
N GLY A 106 -1.13 1.85 7.01
CA GLY A 106 -0.92 3.28 6.83
C GLY A 106 0.03 3.89 7.87
N PRO A 107 0.45 5.16 7.68
CA PRO A 107 1.36 5.85 8.60
C PRO A 107 0.78 6.10 10.00
N ASP A 108 -0.55 6.12 10.11
CA ASP A 108 -1.32 6.24 11.34
C ASP A 108 -1.50 4.90 12.08
N GLY A 109 -1.06 3.79 11.47
CA GLY A 109 -1.22 2.43 11.99
C GLY A 109 -2.56 1.79 11.66
N GLU A 110 -3.39 2.41 10.82
CA GLU A 110 -4.62 1.80 10.33
C GLU A 110 -4.35 0.81 9.19
N LEU A 111 -5.08 -0.31 9.16
CA LEU A 111 -4.97 -1.32 8.10
C LEU A 111 -6.11 -1.15 7.09
N TRP A 112 -5.73 -0.94 5.83
CA TRP A 112 -6.62 -0.71 4.70
C TRP A 112 -6.72 -1.97 3.82
N ASP A 113 -7.95 -2.37 3.47
CA ASP A 113 -8.24 -3.45 2.50
C ASP A 113 -8.41 -2.79 1.12
N LEU A 114 -7.47 -3.02 0.20
CA LEU A 114 -7.49 -2.36 -1.10
C LEU A 114 -8.49 -3.03 -2.04
N ASP A 115 -9.24 -2.21 -2.76
CA ASP A 115 -10.16 -2.62 -3.81
C ASP A 115 -9.74 -2.12 -5.19
N ALA A 116 -10.54 -2.42 -6.22
CA ALA A 116 -10.20 -2.12 -7.60
C ALA A 116 -10.01 -0.62 -7.89
N THR A 117 -10.62 0.27 -7.09
CA THR A 117 -10.56 1.72 -7.28
C THR A 117 -9.22 2.31 -6.85
N ASP A 118 -8.52 1.68 -5.92
CA ASP A 118 -7.25 2.17 -5.36
C ASP A 118 -6.07 2.08 -6.34
N TYR A 119 -6.19 1.25 -7.38
CA TYR A 119 -5.13 1.01 -8.36
C TYR A 119 -5.20 1.91 -9.60
N THR A 120 -6.02 2.96 -9.55
CA THR A 120 -6.14 3.97 -10.61
C THR A 120 -5.10 5.07 -10.43
N ASP A 121 -4.99 5.99 -11.39
CA ASP A 121 -4.14 7.20 -11.29
C ASP A 121 -4.45 8.08 -10.07
N ASP A 122 -5.70 8.04 -9.58
CA ASP A 122 -6.14 8.81 -8.41
C ASP A 122 -5.62 8.21 -7.09
N GLY A 123 -5.31 6.91 -7.08
CA GLY A 123 -4.84 6.17 -5.92
C GLY A 123 -5.90 5.97 -4.83
N SER A 124 -5.44 5.69 -3.61
CA SER A 124 -6.29 5.39 -2.47
C SER A 124 -6.70 6.66 -1.73
N TRP A 125 -7.96 6.73 -1.30
CA TRP A 125 -8.53 7.85 -0.58
C TRP A 125 -9.34 7.42 0.63
N ASN A 126 -9.29 8.21 1.70
CA ASN A 126 -10.23 8.03 2.79
C ASN A 126 -11.66 8.46 2.41
N ASN A 127 -12.45 7.48 1.95
CA ASN A 127 -13.87 7.68 1.61
C ASN A 127 -14.78 8.00 2.82
N ALA A 128 -14.26 8.01 4.06
CA ALA A 128 -15.05 8.36 5.24
C ALA A 128 -15.39 9.87 5.32
N VAL A 129 -14.70 10.73 4.57
CA VAL A 129 -14.91 12.19 4.61
C VAL A 129 -16.10 12.64 3.73
N ASP A 130 -16.52 11.82 2.76
CA ASP A 130 -17.60 12.13 1.81
C ASP A 130 -19.03 11.81 2.32
N LYS A 131 -19.19 11.46 3.60
CA LYS A 131 -20.50 11.23 4.23
C LYS A 131 -21.00 12.43 5.05
N ARG A 132 -21.01 13.64 4.49
CA ARG A 132 -21.72 14.79 5.08
C ARG A 132 -22.78 15.36 4.17
#